data_AF-A0A8C0WGP8-F1
#
_entry.id   AF-A0A8C0WGP8-F1
#
_cell.length_a   1.000
_cell.length_b   1.000
_cell.length_c   1.000
_cell.angle_alpha   90.00
_cell.angle_beta   90.00
_cell.angle_gamma   90.00
#
_symmetry.space_group_name_H-M   'P 1'
#
loop_
_entity.id
_entity.type
_entity.pdbx_description
1 polymer ?
#
loop_
_entity_poly.entity_id
_entity_poly.type
_entity_poly.pdbx_seq_one_letter_code
_entity_poly.pdbx_strand_id
1 'polypeptide(L)'
;MALNILSVAPLYQGPAIHGIRVRTEAPLTLAKPLTPLAPSKSKLTTIEAKRIMSVLDEAIYKVELVTLMSYVESHPEALEGILQEDIMSVMKEHMDLCQVLLENVDALQEEEMRLRQEEDAEERWYQDRHLSIQLHKANLQPLMQEVQDSSKNVLRVLICDPRATKLLQVQAPGRSAEAQHFLQSLTELRGYLFEKLLTNPMEMKEKAQFIQDITRRNKQNQELIDSLENEVTARLKNRDTEVEKENFVIQELKNHLHQVLKFSENSLLRTKQEAEKQQKVDFRASQARLAKIQQELLMLHSQYHNQVTENQEVEQALRKKKYKVETEIENWIQKYDTEMGEKQDEYEDLESIHKEEKLQLEELRQQHVVLVEEFAQIRTEREINSKKRMEAEREMLRMVRAATLIQAVWKGYLVRSMLKSKRKKKKRGKGKGKAKGKVRK
;
A
#
# COMPACT_ATOMS: atom_id res chain seq x y z
N MET A 1 -24.81 -2.12 -19.89
CA MET A 1 -24.08 -0.84 -19.85
C MET A 1 -23.57 -0.67 -18.42
N ALA A 2 -22.30 -0.49 -18.08
CA ALA A 2 -21.14 -0.05 -18.82
C ALA A 2 -19.88 -0.77 -18.31
N LEU A 3 -18.93 -0.96 -19.23
CA LEU A 3 -17.56 -1.42 -19.00
C LEU A 3 -16.83 -0.48 -18.04
N ASN A 4 -15.93 -1.02 -17.21
CA ASN A 4 -14.66 -0.37 -16.85
C ASN A 4 -13.74 -1.38 -16.14
N ILE A 5 -13.11 -2.24 -16.94
CA ILE A 5 -11.91 -2.96 -16.54
C ILE A 5 -10.76 -1.98 -16.75
N LEU A 6 -10.32 -1.34 -15.67
CA LEU A 6 -9.10 -0.54 -15.64
C LEU A 6 -7.91 -1.50 -15.75
N SER A 7 -7.49 -1.79 -17.00
CA SER A 7 -6.18 -2.37 -17.26
C SER A 7 -5.13 -1.32 -16.94
N VAL A 8 -4.44 -1.49 -15.81
CA VAL A 8 -3.28 -0.67 -15.45
C VAL A 8 -2.19 -0.95 -16.49
N ALA A 9 -1.94 0.05 -17.36
CA ALA A 9 -0.85 0.03 -18.31
C ALA A 9 0.50 -0.01 -17.55
N PRO A 10 1.52 -0.76 -18.02
CA PRO A 10 2.83 -0.71 -17.41
C PRO A 10 3.48 0.64 -17.71
N LEU A 11 3.54 1.52 -16.72
CA LEU A 11 4.33 2.74 -16.72
C LEU A 11 5.81 2.42 -16.50
N TYR A 12 6.42 1.67 -17.42
CA TYR A 12 7.87 1.66 -17.60
C TYR A 12 8.22 1.11 -18.98
N GLN A 13 8.25 2.00 -19.97
CA GLN A 13 8.90 1.71 -21.24
C GLN A 13 10.39 1.99 -21.04
N GLY A 14 11.07 1.07 -20.34
CA GLY A 14 12.53 1.07 -20.28
C GLY A 14 13.08 1.02 -21.72
N PRO A 15 14.17 1.72 -22.04
CA PRO A 15 14.75 1.64 -23.37
C PRO A 15 15.15 0.18 -23.58
N ALA A 16 14.42 -0.49 -24.46
CA ALA A 16 14.82 -1.78 -24.97
C ALA A 16 16.19 -1.54 -25.62
N ILE A 17 17.25 -1.98 -24.94
CA ILE A 17 18.58 -2.15 -25.52
C ILE A 17 18.43 -3.30 -26.52
N HIS A 18 17.73 -3.02 -27.62
CA HIS A 18 17.77 -3.83 -28.80
C HIS A 18 19.22 -3.83 -29.25
N GLY A 19 19.70 -5.06 -29.44
CA GLY A 19 21.10 -5.38 -29.49
C GLY A 19 21.90 -4.45 -30.38
N ILE A 20 23.15 -4.28 -29.96
CA ILE A 20 24.31 -3.94 -30.79
C ILE A 20 23.92 -4.09 -32.26
N ARG A 21 23.70 -2.96 -32.92
CA ARG A 21 23.53 -2.92 -34.37
C ARG A 21 24.82 -3.49 -34.93
N VAL A 22 24.82 -4.80 -35.19
CA VAL A 22 25.80 -5.46 -36.04
C VAL A 22 25.66 -4.69 -37.34
N ARG A 23 26.60 -3.77 -37.57
CA ARG A 23 26.82 -3.22 -38.90
C ARG A 23 27.17 -4.45 -39.70
N THR A 24 26.19 -4.98 -40.42
CA THR A 24 26.40 -5.93 -41.50
C THR A 24 27.31 -5.18 -42.46
N GLU A 25 28.61 -5.43 -42.34
CA GLU A 25 29.58 -5.02 -43.33
C GLU A 25 29.07 -5.52 -44.68
N ALA A 26 29.23 -4.66 -45.70
CA ALA A 26 28.90 -4.99 -47.07
C ALA A 26 29.43 -6.39 -47.40
N PRO A 27 28.69 -7.21 -48.18
CA PRO A 27 29.12 -8.57 -48.46
C PRO A 27 30.53 -8.52 -49.02
N LEU A 28 31.49 -9.04 -48.24
CA LEU A 28 32.87 -9.24 -48.66
C LEU A 28 32.77 -9.92 -50.01
N THR A 29 33.19 -9.20 -51.04
CA THR A 29 33.24 -9.66 -52.42
C THR A 29 33.88 -11.03 -52.40
N LEU A 30 33.06 -12.05 -52.69
CA LEU A 30 33.48 -13.45 -52.66
C LEU A 30 34.77 -13.54 -53.47
N ALA A 31 35.89 -13.75 -52.77
CA ALA A 31 37.20 -13.71 -53.39
C ALA A 31 37.17 -14.75 -54.52
N LYS A 32 37.34 -14.28 -55.76
CA LYS A 32 37.34 -15.15 -56.94
C LYS A 32 38.30 -16.31 -56.66
N PRO A 33 37.86 -17.58 -56.83
CA PRO A 33 38.74 -18.72 -56.69
C PRO A 33 39.99 -18.48 -57.53
N LEU A 34 41.15 -18.57 -56.90
CA LEU A 34 42.43 -18.42 -57.59
C LEU A 34 42.53 -19.58 -58.58
N THR A 35 42.34 -19.28 -59.86
CA THR A 35 42.35 -20.28 -60.93
C THR A 35 43.72 -20.96 -60.95
N PRO A 36 43.79 -22.31 -60.95
CA PRO A 36 45.06 -23.01 -61.13
C PRO A 36 45.70 -22.56 -62.43
N LEU A 37 46.97 -22.15 -62.41
CA LEU A 37 47.70 -21.85 -63.63
C LEU A 37 47.95 -23.17 -64.38
N ALA A 38 47.04 -23.55 -65.27
CA ALA A 38 47.24 -24.64 -66.21
C ALA A 38 48.37 -24.28 -67.20
N PRO A 39 49.08 -25.27 -67.79
CA PRO A 39 50.03 -25.02 -68.86
C PRO A 39 49.33 -24.29 -70.02
N SER A 40 49.96 -23.24 -70.57
CA SER A 40 49.34 -22.43 -71.63
C SER A 40 49.23 -23.16 -72.98
N LYS A 41 50.04 -24.21 -73.15
CA LYS A 41 50.16 -25.00 -74.38
C LYS A 41 49.63 -26.40 -74.18
N SER A 42 48.92 -26.92 -75.18
CA SER A 42 48.41 -28.30 -75.21
C SER A 42 49.22 -29.24 -76.11
N LYS A 43 50.22 -28.73 -76.84
CA LYS A 43 51.05 -29.49 -77.79
C LYS A 43 52.54 -29.18 -77.62
N LEU A 44 53.38 -30.21 -77.71
CA LEU A 44 54.84 -30.09 -77.67
C LEU A 44 55.36 -29.43 -78.95
N THR A 45 56.05 -28.30 -78.80
CA THR A 45 56.55 -27.51 -79.94
C THR A 45 57.99 -27.86 -80.32
N THR A 46 58.81 -28.37 -79.39
CA THR A 46 60.23 -28.70 -79.64
C THR A 46 60.41 -30.13 -80.14
N ILE A 47 61.41 -30.33 -80.99
CA ILE A 47 61.73 -31.65 -81.56
C ILE A 47 62.28 -32.57 -80.46
N GLU A 48 63.06 -32.01 -79.55
CA GLU A 48 63.64 -32.69 -78.40
C GLU A 48 62.54 -33.22 -77.47
N ALA A 49 61.52 -32.41 -77.14
CA ALA A 49 60.41 -32.87 -76.31
C ALA A 49 59.59 -33.97 -76.99
N LYS A 50 59.35 -33.84 -78.31
CA LYS A 50 58.69 -34.91 -79.09
C LYS A 50 59.51 -36.21 -79.10
N ARG A 51 60.84 -36.12 -79.19
CA ARG A 51 61.74 -37.28 -79.11
C ARG A 51 61.71 -37.92 -77.74
N ILE A 52 61.78 -37.13 -76.66
CA ILE A 52 61.70 -37.63 -75.28
C ILE A 52 60.37 -38.40 -75.07
N MET A 53 59.25 -37.84 -75.52
CA MET A 53 57.96 -38.53 -75.45
C MET A 53 57.91 -39.78 -76.31
N SER A 54 58.45 -39.76 -77.53
CA SER A 54 58.49 -40.91 -78.42
C SER A 54 59.31 -42.07 -77.84
N VAL A 55 60.46 -41.76 -77.21
CA VAL A 55 61.29 -42.77 -76.53
C VAL A 55 60.55 -43.37 -75.35
N LEU A 56 59.84 -42.54 -74.57
CA LEU A 56 59.05 -43.03 -73.44
C LEU A 56 57.85 -43.88 -73.90
N ASP A 57 57.16 -43.47 -74.96
CA ASP A 57 56.05 -44.22 -75.55
C ASP A 57 56.52 -45.57 -76.09
N GLU A 58 57.69 -45.60 -76.75
CA GLU A 58 58.31 -46.83 -77.23
C GLU A 58 58.79 -47.73 -76.07
N ALA A 59 59.32 -47.15 -75.00
CA ALA A 59 59.71 -47.89 -73.80
C ALA A 59 58.50 -48.51 -73.09
N ILE A 60 57.41 -47.74 -72.91
CA ILE A 60 56.15 -48.23 -72.35
C ILE A 60 55.62 -49.38 -73.19
N TYR A 61 55.61 -49.23 -74.52
CA TYR A 61 55.16 -50.27 -75.44
C TYR A 61 56.01 -51.54 -75.35
N LYS A 62 57.34 -51.44 -75.28
CA LYS A 62 58.22 -52.61 -75.12
C LYS A 62 58.03 -53.32 -73.78
N VAL A 63 57.92 -52.56 -72.69
CA VAL A 63 57.63 -53.12 -71.36
C VAL A 63 56.25 -53.79 -71.36
N GLU A 64 55.28 -53.20 -72.04
CA GLU A 64 53.95 -53.78 -72.21
C GLU A 64 54.00 -55.16 -72.88
N LEU A 65 54.86 -55.34 -73.89
CA LEU A 65 55.04 -56.62 -74.57
C LEU A 65 55.79 -57.65 -73.73
N VAL A 66 56.86 -57.25 -73.04
CA VAL A 66 57.61 -58.17 -72.14
C VAL A 66 56.72 -58.66 -71.01
N THR A 67 55.91 -57.78 -70.43
CA THR A 67 55.00 -58.15 -69.34
C THR A 67 53.84 -59.05 -69.76
N LEU A 68 53.57 -59.20 -71.07
CA LEU A 68 52.64 -60.19 -71.59
C LEU A 68 53.28 -61.59 -71.73
N MET A 69 54.61 -61.68 -71.71
CA MET A 69 55.33 -62.96 -71.83
C MET A 69 55.10 -63.85 -70.61
N SER A 70 54.92 -63.28 -69.41
CA SER A 70 54.58 -64.06 -68.20
C SER A 70 53.19 -64.73 -68.29
N TYR A 71 52.28 -64.19 -69.10
CA TYR A 71 50.99 -64.85 -69.35
C TYR A 71 51.17 -66.07 -70.27
N VAL A 72 52.05 -65.95 -71.28
CA VAL A 72 52.40 -67.04 -72.19
C VAL A 72 53.05 -68.19 -71.42
N GLU A 73 53.89 -67.85 -70.44
CA GLU A 73 54.57 -68.81 -69.57
C GLU A 73 53.61 -69.71 -68.78
N SER A 74 52.49 -69.13 -68.31
CA SER A 74 51.49 -69.86 -67.52
C SER A 74 50.46 -70.62 -68.37
N HIS A 75 50.34 -70.33 -69.67
CA HIS A 75 49.32 -70.90 -70.55
C HIS A 75 49.87 -71.19 -71.97
N PRO A 76 50.84 -72.11 -72.12
CA PRO A 76 51.46 -72.42 -73.41
C PRO A 76 50.46 -73.00 -74.43
N GLU A 77 49.49 -73.78 -73.96
CA GLU A 77 48.43 -74.41 -74.77
C GLU A 77 47.48 -73.38 -75.41
N ALA A 78 47.31 -72.20 -74.78
CA ALA A 78 46.41 -71.16 -75.26
C ALA A 78 46.92 -70.45 -76.52
N LEU A 79 48.18 -70.68 -76.90
CA LEU A 79 48.85 -70.01 -78.02
C LEU A 79 49.27 -71.00 -79.13
N GLU A 80 49.09 -72.30 -78.88
CA GLU A 80 49.40 -73.36 -79.82
C GLU A 80 48.41 -73.31 -81.00
N GLY A 81 48.91 -72.96 -82.19
CA GLY A 81 48.12 -72.75 -83.42
C GLY A 81 47.69 -71.29 -83.69
N ILE A 82 47.96 -70.36 -82.77
CA ILE A 82 47.61 -68.93 -82.90
C ILE A 82 48.80 -68.09 -83.35
N LEU A 83 49.99 -68.41 -82.84
CA LEU A 83 51.26 -67.79 -83.25
C LEU A 83 51.99 -68.68 -84.26
N GLN A 84 52.73 -68.05 -85.19
CA GLN A 84 53.56 -68.78 -86.15
C GLN A 84 54.61 -69.62 -85.41
N GLU A 85 54.92 -70.80 -85.95
CA GLU A 85 55.80 -71.80 -85.32
C GLU A 85 57.20 -71.23 -85.00
N ASP A 86 57.70 -70.31 -85.83
CA ASP A 86 58.96 -69.58 -85.59
C ASP A 86 58.90 -68.69 -84.33
N ILE A 87 57.77 -68.02 -84.09
CA ILE A 87 57.57 -67.14 -82.92
C ILE A 87 57.42 -67.99 -81.66
N MET A 88 56.67 -69.09 -81.76
CA MET A 88 56.49 -70.05 -80.68
C MET A 88 57.82 -70.71 -80.28
N SER A 89 58.68 -71.05 -81.24
CA SER A 89 60.02 -71.60 -80.95
C SER A 89 60.86 -70.61 -80.14
N VAL A 90 60.93 -69.34 -80.58
CA VAL A 90 61.70 -68.29 -79.90
C VAL A 90 61.14 -67.96 -78.51
N MET A 91 59.81 -68.00 -78.35
CA MET A 91 59.18 -67.79 -77.05
C MET A 91 59.40 -68.97 -76.10
N LYS A 92 59.38 -70.20 -76.60
CA LYS A 92 59.66 -71.40 -75.82
C LYS A 92 61.11 -71.43 -75.33
N GLU A 93 62.06 -71.12 -76.21
CA GLU A 93 63.48 -70.95 -75.85
C GLU A 93 63.66 -69.87 -74.76
N HIS A 94 62.92 -68.76 -74.86
CA HIS A 94 62.94 -67.72 -73.84
C HIS A 94 62.39 -68.20 -72.49
N MET A 95 61.26 -68.92 -72.51
CA MET A 95 60.66 -69.50 -71.31
C MET A 95 61.59 -70.53 -70.65
N ASP A 96 62.19 -71.41 -71.43
CA ASP A 96 63.14 -72.42 -70.93
C ASP A 96 64.34 -71.73 -70.24
N LEU A 97 64.88 -70.65 -70.83
CA LEU A 97 65.95 -69.86 -70.21
C LEU A 97 65.49 -69.13 -68.94
N CYS A 98 64.28 -68.58 -68.92
CA CYS A 98 63.69 -67.96 -67.73
C CYS A 98 63.50 -68.98 -66.60
N GLN A 99 63.02 -70.18 -66.92
CA GLN A 99 62.87 -71.27 -65.96
C GLN A 99 64.22 -71.70 -65.38
N VAL A 100 65.23 -71.89 -66.22
CA VAL A 100 66.60 -72.21 -65.76
C VAL A 100 67.17 -71.09 -64.89
N LEU A 101 66.88 -69.83 -65.19
CA LEU A 101 67.30 -68.70 -64.35
C LEU A 101 66.60 -68.72 -62.99
N LEU A 102 65.29 -68.95 -62.97
CA LEU A 102 64.50 -69.04 -61.73
C LEU A 102 64.99 -70.18 -60.84
N GLU A 103 65.17 -71.38 -61.40
CA GLU A 103 65.69 -72.55 -60.66
C GLU A 103 67.08 -72.28 -60.04
N ASN A 104 67.97 -71.61 -60.78
CA ASN A 104 69.29 -71.26 -60.28
C ASN A 104 69.26 -70.15 -59.21
N VAL A 105 68.30 -69.22 -59.30
CA VAL A 105 68.10 -68.15 -58.30
C VAL A 105 67.47 -68.74 -57.03
N ASP A 106 66.49 -69.64 -57.15
CA ASP A 106 65.87 -70.30 -56.01
C ASP A 106 66.89 -71.18 -55.28
N ALA A 107 67.70 -71.96 -56.02
CA ALA A 107 68.80 -72.72 -55.45
C ALA A 107 69.76 -71.82 -54.66
N LEU A 108 70.15 -70.66 -55.22
CA LEU A 108 70.98 -69.67 -54.52
C LEU A 108 70.32 -69.11 -53.26
N GLN A 109 69.03 -68.78 -53.33
CA GLN A 109 68.30 -68.26 -52.19
C GLN A 109 68.24 -69.30 -51.07
N GLU A 110 68.04 -70.57 -51.41
CA GLU A 110 68.16 -71.67 -50.44
C GLU A 110 69.58 -71.79 -49.87
N GLU A 111 70.61 -71.66 -50.70
CA GLU A 111 72.01 -71.68 -50.24
C GLU A 111 72.32 -70.54 -49.26
N GLU A 112 71.83 -69.33 -49.57
CA GLU A 112 71.97 -68.15 -48.71
C GLU A 112 71.16 -68.26 -47.42
N MET A 113 69.95 -68.84 -47.48
CA MET A 113 69.11 -69.04 -46.29
C MET A 113 69.70 -70.10 -45.36
N ARG A 114 70.28 -71.19 -45.90
CA ARG A 114 71.03 -72.18 -45.11
C ARG A 114 72.24 -71.55 -44.42
N LEU A 115 73.00 -70.71 -45.13
CA LEU A 115 74.09 -69.93 -44.52
C LEU A 115 73.64 -69.01 -43.37
N ARG A 116 72.42 -68.46 -43.44
CA ARG A 116 71.87 -67.58 -42.40
C ARG A 116 71.33 -68.35 -41.19
N GLN A 117 71.05 -69.64 -41.33
CA GLN A 117 70.45 -70.48 -40.28
C GLN A 117 71.49 -71.34 -39.54
N GLU A 118 72.65 -71.61 -40.15
CA GLU A 118 73.74 -72.33 -39.50
C GLU A 118 74.45 -71.41 -38.49
N GLU A 119 74.36 -71.71 -37.18
CA GLU A 119 74.97 -70.91 -36.09
C GLU A 119 76.29 -71.51 -35.54
N ASP A 120 76.55 -72.81 -35.75
CA ASP A 120 77.64 -73.57 -35.11
C ASP A 120 78.70 -74.14 -36.09
N ALA A 121 78.89 -73.54 -37.26
CA ALA A 121 79.83 -74.05 -38.27
C ALA A 121 81.27 -73.52 -38.13
N GLU A 122 82.27 -74.27 -38.62
CA GLU A 122 83.68 -73.84 -38.63
C GLU A 122 83.91 -72.61 -39.54
N GLU A 123 84.82 -71.69 -39.17
CA GLU A 123 85.15 -70.50 -39.98
C GLU A 123 85.54 -70.83 -41.43
N ARG A 124 86.22 -71.96 -41.65
CA ARG A 124 86.59 -72.43 -43.01
C ARG A 124 85.37 -72.82 -43.83
N TRP A 125 84.35 -73.43 -43.20
CA TRP A 125 83.11 -73.79 -43.86
C TRP A 125 82.33 -72.55 -44.32
N TYR A 126 82.29 -71.50 -43.49
CA TYR A 126 81.70 -70.21 -43.88
C TYR A 126 82.45 -69.56 -45.05
N GLN A 127 83.78 -69.60 -45.05
CA GLN A 127 84.59 -69.03 -46.12
C GLN A 127 84.40 -69.79 -47.45
N ASP A 128 84.41 -71.12 -47.42
CA ASP A 128 84.20 -71.96 -48.61
C ASP A 128 82.77 -71.82 -49.16
N ARG A 129 81.76 -71.78 -48.29
CA ARG A 129 80.37 -71.63 -48.69
C ARG A 129 80.07 -70.22 -49.22
N HIS A 130 80.66 -69.19 -48.63
CA HIS A 130 80.59 -67.83 -49.14
C HIS A 130 81.26 -67.70 -50.53
N LEU A 131 82.42 -68.35 -50.73
CA LEU A 131 83.07 -68.42 -52.03
C LEU A 131 82.21 -69.16 -53.08
N SER A 132 81.55 -70.27 -52.67
CA SER A 132 80.61 -71.01 -53.51
C SER A 132 79.43 -70.15 -53.97
N ILE A 133 78.82 -69.38 -53.05
CA ILE A 133 77.71 -68.47 -53.39
C ILE A 133 78.20 -67.34 -54.29
N GLN A 134 79.39 -66.80 -54.04
CA GLN A 134 79.98 -65.78 -54.93
C GLN A 134 80.23 -66.32 -56.34
N LEU A 135 80.72 -67.55 -56.45
CA LEU A 135 80.92 -68.21 -57.74
C LEU A 135 79.60 -68.46 -58.46
N HIS A 136 78.57 -68.93 -57.75
CA HIS A 136 77.26 -69.18 -58.33
C HIS A 136 76.55 -67.88 -58.74
N LYS A 137 76.73 -66.78 -57.99
CA LYS A 137 76.33 -65.43 -58.41
C LYS A 137 77.05 -64.97 -59.67
N ALA A 138 78.35 -65.25 -59.81
CA ALA A 138 79.09 -64.94 -61.03
C ALA A 138 78.58 -65.77 -62.22
N ASN A 139 78.19 -67.03 -62.00
CA ASN A 139 77.63 -67.91 -63.02
C ASN A 139 76.19 -67.54 -63.43
N LEU A 140 75.44 -66.83 -62.59
CA LEU A 140 74.16 -66.24 -62.99
C LEU A 140 74.31 -65.12 -64.01
N GLN A 141 75.43 -64.39 -64.00
CA GLN A 141 75.58 -63.20 -64.84
C GLN A 141 75.50 -63.52 -66.35
N PRO A 142 76.17 -64.56 -66.89
CA PRO A 142 75.96 -65.03 -68.27
C PRO A 142 74.51 -65.42 -68.55
N LEU A 143 73.85 -66.13 -67.63
CA LEU A 143 72.47 -66.58 -67.80
C LEU A 143 71.47 -65.41 -67.83
N MET A 144 71.68 -64.40 -66.98
CA MET A 144 70.92 -63.14 -67.03
C MET A 144 71.12 -62.42 -68.36
N GLN A 145 72.33 -62.46 -68.93
CA GLN A 145 72.62 -61.87 -70.23
C GLN A 145 71.93 -62.65 -71.36
N GLU A 146 71.93 -63.98 -71.31
CA GLU A 146 71.20 -64.84 -72.25
C GLU A 146 69.70 -64.61 -72.20
N VAL A 147 69.11 -64.50 -71.01
CA VAL A 147 67.69 -64.13 -70.83
C VAL A 147 67.41 -62.75 -71.41
N GLN A 148 68.28 -61.76 -71.17
CA GLN A 148 68.11 -60.42 -71.77
C GLN A 148 68.18 -60.43 -73.29
N ASP A 149 69.13 -61.16 -73.86
CA ASP A 149 69.31 -61.23 -75.31
C ASP A 149 68.18 -62.04 -75.97
N SER A 150 67.68 -63.07 -75.27
CA SER A 150 66.46 -63.80 -75.62
C SER A 150 65.22 -62.90 -75.56
N SER A 151 65.02 -62.10 -74.49
CA SER A 151 63.92 -61.12 -74.43
C SER A 151 63.99 -60.11 -75.56
N LYS A 152 65.19 -59.63 -75.93
CA LYS A 152 65.38 -58.76 -77.11
C LYS A 152 65.03 -59.47 -78.40
N ASN A 153 65.36 -60.76 -78.53
CA ASN A 153 65.04 -61.55 -79.70
C ASN A 153 63.52 -61.74 -79.85
N VAL A 154 62.83 -62.12 -78.77
CA VAL A 154 61.36 -62.21 -78.72
C VAL A 154 60.73 -60.87 -79.07
N LEU A 155 61.19 -59.77 -78.47
CA LEU A 155 60.70 -58.43 -78.77
C LEU A 155 60.90 -58.05 -80.24
N ARG A 156 62.05 -58.37 -80.84
CA ARG A 156 62.30 -58.11 -82.27
C ARG A 156 61.30 -58.86 -83.14
N VAL A 157 61.09 -60.15 -82.87
CA VAL A 157 60.17 -61.00 -83.63
C VAL A 157 58.72 -60.50 -83.49
N LEU A 158 58.28 -60.17 -82.26
CA LEU A 158 56.95 -59.61 -82.00
C LEU A 158 56.75 -58.24 -82.68
N ILE A 159 57.74 -57.35 -82.61
CA ILE A 159 57.67 -56.03 -83.25
C ILE A 159 57.66 -56.16 -84.79
N CYS A 160 58.38 -57.15 -85.35
CA CYS A 160 58.40 -57.44 -86.78
C CYS A 160 57.08 -58.04 -87.31
N ASP A 161 56.28 -58.68 -86.45
CA ASP A 161 54.92 -59.12 -86.77
C ASP A 161 53.84 -58.44 -85.90
N PRO A 162 53.30 -57.29 -86.35
CA PRO A 162 52.25 -56.57 -85.65
C PRO A 162 50.94 -57.36 -85.49
N ARG A 163 50.70 -58.38 -86.33
CA ARG A 163 49.48 -59.20 -86.25
C ARG A 163 49.57 -60.17 -85.08
N ALA A 164 50.70 -60.86 -84.95
CA ALA A 164 51.02 -61.71 -83.81
C ALA A 164 50.98 -60.93 -82.48
N THR A 165 51.57 -59.72 -82.46
CA THR A 165 51.57 -58.86 -81.27
C THR A 165 50.17 -58.41 -80.85
N LYS A 166 49.33 -57.99 -81.80
CA LYS A 166 47.96 -57.57 -81.49
C LYS A 166 47.11 -58.73 -81.01
N LEU A 167 47.33 -59.92 -81.55
CA LEU A 167 46.65 -61.14 -81.16
C LEU A 167 47.03 -61.54 -79.72
N LEU A 168 48.31 -61.44 -79.36
CA LEU A 168 48.82 -61.65 -78.01
C LEU A 168 48.20 -60.65 -76.99
N GLN A 169 48.09 -59.38 -77.35
CA GLN A 169 47.46 -58.35 -76.51
C GLN A 169 45.96 -58.58 -76.27
N VAL A 170 45.25 -59.18 -77.23
CA VAL A 170 43.81 -59.44 -77.14
C VAL A 170 43.51 -60.74 -76.37
N GLN A 171 44.36 -61.75 -76.54
CA GLN A 171 44.15 -63.08 -75.96
C GLN A 171 44.68 -63.21 -74.52
N ALA A 172 45.55 -62.30 -74.07
CA ALA A 172 46.00 -62.26 -72.69
C ALA A 172 44.95 -61.56 -71.79
N PRO A 173 44.31 -62.25 -70.83
CA PRO A 173 43.30 -61.72 -69.92
C PRO A 173 43.89 -60.78 -68.85
N GLY A 174 45.22 -60.70 -68.72
CA GLY A 174 45.88 -59.79 -67.78
C GLY A 174 47.37 -60.08 -67.55
N ARG A 175 48.01 -59.20 -66.77
CA ARG A 175 49.42 -59.28 -66.31
C ARG A 175 49.45 -59.45 -64.79
N SER A 176 50.62 -59.71 -64.20
CA SER A 176 50.77 -59.68 -62.75
C SER A 176 50.45 -58.29 -62.16
N ALA A 177 50.08 -58.23 -60.88
CA ALA A 177 49.72 -56.98 -60.21
C ALA A 177 50.88 -55.99 -60.18
N GLU A 178 52.09 -56.49 -60.00
CA GLU A 178 53.35 -55.74 -59.98
C GLU A 178 53.65 -55.14 -61.36
N ALA A 179 53.49 -55.94 -62.43
CA ALA A 179 53.67 -55.47 -63.79
C ALA A 179 52.63 -54.40 -64.18
N GLN A 180 51.39 -54.56 -63.74
CA GLN A 180 50.32 -53.60 -63.97
C GLN A 180 50.57 -52.27 -63.23
N HIS A 181 50.99 -52.32 -61.97
CA HIS A 181 51.34 -51.12 -61.19
C HIS A 181 52.54 -50.38 -61.81
N PHE A 182 53.54 -51.12 -62.31
CA PHE A 182 54.68 -50.53 -62.99
C PHE A 182 54.28 -49.82 -64.28
N LEU A 183 53.43 -50.44 -65.13
CA LEU A 183 52.90 -49.81 -66.34
C LEU A 183 52.05 -48.56 -66.04
N GLN A 184 51.24 -48.61 -64.98
CA GLN A 184 50.48 -47.45 -64.52
C GLN A 184 51.42 -46.31 -64.10
N SER A 185 52.45 -46.61 -63.31
CA SER A 185 53.45 -45.64 -62.87
C SER A 185 54.19 -45.00 -64.06
N LEU A 186 54.53 -45.78 -65.09
CA LEU A 186 55.12 -45.26 -66.33
C LEU A 186 54.15 -44.36 -67.11
N THR A 187 52.86 -44.68 -67.12
CA THR A 187 51.82 -43.87 -67.76
C THR A 187 51.59 -42.56 -67.01
N GLU A 188 51.62 -42.57 -65.68
CA GLU A 188 51.57 -41.37 -64.83
C GLU A 188 52.82 -40.50 -65.03
N LEU A 189 54.01 -41.12 -65.08
CA LEU A 189 55.26 -40.43 -65.40
C LEU A 189 55.21 -39.78 -66.78
N ARG A 190 54.65 -40.47 -67.78
CA ARG A 190 54.39 -39.90 -69.12
C ARG A 190 53.52 -38.64 -69.01
N GLY A 191 52.43 -38.70 -68.27
CA GLY A 191 51.55 -37.54 -68.04
C GLY A 191 52.28 -36.37 -67.40
N TYR A 192 53.02 -36.62 -66.33
CA TYR A 192 53.81 -35.61 -65.63
C TYR A 192 54.89 -34.98 -66.53
N LEU A 193 55.67 -35.80 -67.25
CA LEU A 193 56.71 -35.31 -68.15
C LEU A 193 56.12 -34.51 -69.30
N PHE A 194 54.96 -34.91 -69.83
CA PHE A 194 54.25 -34.15 -70.85
C PHE A 194 53.88 -32.75 -70.34
N GLU A 195 53.29 -32.63 -69.14
CA GLU A 195 52.97 -31.33 -68.55
C GLU A 195 54.22 -30.47 -68.29
N LYS A 196 55.31 -31.10 -67.82
CA LYS A 196 56.58 -30.40 -67.59
C LYS A 196 57.21 -29.90 -68.89
N LEU A 197 57.18 -30.69 -69.94
CA LEU A 197 57.68 -30.31 -71.27
C LEU A 197 56.80 -29.28 -71.97
N LEU A 198 55.52 -29.18 -71.60
CA LEU A 198 54.62 -28.10 -72.04
C LEU A 198 54.85 -26.76 -71.31
N THR A 199 55.44 -26.80 -70.12
CA THR A 199 55.61 -25.62 -69.27
C THR A 199 56.85 -24.82 -69.66
N ASN A 200 56.68 -23.53 -69.96
CA ASN A 200 57.79 -22.61 -70.24
C ASN A 200 58.54 -22.24 -68.93
N PRO A 201 59.88 -22.14 -68.90
CA PRO A 201 60.61 -21.58 -67.76
C PRO A 201 60.07 -20.25 -67.22
N MET A 202 59.50 -19.40 -68.09
CA MET A 202 58.84 -18.16 -67.66
C MET A 202 57.53 -18.42 -66.89
N GLU A 203 56.69 -19.32 -67.38
CA GLU A 203 55.45 -19.74 -66.69
C GLU A 203 55.74 -20.37 -65.33
N MET A 204 56.85 -21.10 -65.21
CA MET A 204 57.29 -21.68 -63.92
C MET A 204 57.65 -20.58 -62.91
N LYS A 205 58.33 -19.51 -63.36
CA LYS A 205 58.65 -18.35 -62.52
C LYS A 205 57.39 -17.58 -62.13
N GLU A 206 56.46 -17.36 -63.06
CA GLU A 206 55.18 -16.70 -62.80
C GLU A 206 54.33 -17.49 -61.79
N LYS A 207 54.27 -18.82 -61.92
CA LYS A 207 53.63 -19.71 -60.93
C LYS A 207 54.27 -19.59 -59.56
N ALA A 208 55.59 -19.60 -59.49
CA ALA A 208 56.31 -19.49 -58.21
C ALA A 208 56.07 -18.12 -57.53
N GLN A 209 56.12 -17.03 -58.30
CA GLN A 209 55.81 -15.69 -57.81
C GLN A 209 54.35 -15.58 -57.35
N PHE A 210 53.41 -16.12 -58.11
CA PHE A 210 52.00 -16.14 -57.74
C PHE A 210 51.75 -16.88 -56.43
N ILE A 211 52.36 -18.05 -56.24
CA ILE A 211 52.29 -18.81 -54.99
C ILE A 211 52.87 -17.97 -53.84
N GLN A 212 54.05 -17.36 -54.03
CA GLN A 212 54.68 -16.52 -53.01
C GLN A 212 53.80 -15.33 -52.61
N ASP A 213 53.18 -14.65 -53.56
CA ASP A 213 52.28 -13.53 -53.30
C ASP A 213 51.00 -13.96 -52.57
N ILE A 214 50.47 -15.15 -52.88
CA ILE A 214 49.35 -15.73 -52.13
C ILE A 214 49.79 -16.07 -50.71
N THR A 215 50.94 -16.71 -50.53
CA THR A 215 51.45 -17.06 -49.20
C THR A 215 51.67 -15.81 -48.34
N ARG A 216 52.23 -14.74 -48.92
CA ARG A 216 52.40 -13.46 -48.22
C ARG A 216 51.04 -12.86 -47.81
N ARG A 217 50.08 -12.82 -48.73
CA ARG A 217 48.72 -12.33 -48.44
C ARG A 217 48.04 -13.16 -47.37
N ASN A 218 48.17 -14.49 -47.44
CA ASN A 218 47.56 -15.38 -46.47
C ASN A 218 48.17 -15.18 -45.07
N LYS A 219 49.49 -14.98 -44.98
CA LYS A 219 50.16 -14.65 -43.72
C LYS A 219 49.67 -13.33 -43.12
N GLN A 220 49.56 -12.28 -43.93
CA GLN A 220 49.03 -10.98 -43.49
C GLN A 220 47.57 -11.08 -43.04
N ASN A 221 46.75 -11.84 -43.76
CA ASN A 221 45.36 -12.10 -43.38
C ASN A 221 45.29 -12.87 -42.06
N GLN A 222 46.16 -13.87 -41.86
CA GLN A 222 46.23 -14.62 -40.61
C GLN A 222 46.61 -13.73 -39.44
N GLU A 223 47.64 -12.87 -39.60
CA GLU A 223 48.04 -11.90 -38.57
C GLU A 223 46.88 -10.94 -38.22
N LEU A 224 46.11 -10.50 -39.21
CA LEU A 224 44.91 -9.68 -38.99
C LEU A 224 43.82 -10.46 -38.25
N ILE A 225 43.54 -11.71 -38.64
CA ILE A 225 42.58 -12.59 -37.95
C ILE A 225 42.99 -12.77 -36.49
N ASP A 226 44.24 -13.13 -36.23
CA ASP A 226 44.76 -13.33 -34.88
C ASP A 226 44.63 -12.05 -34.04
N SER A 227 44.89 -10.88 -34.63
CA SER A 227 44.74 -9.59 -33.94
C SER A 227 43.27 -9.29 -33.58
N LEU A 228 42.34 -9.59 -34.47
CA LEU A 228 40.90 -9.39 -34.26
C LEU A 228 40.36 -10.38 -33.24
N GLU A 229 40.78 -11.65 -33.29
CA GLU A 229 40.43 -12.66 -32.30
C GLU A 229 40.93 -12.26 -30.90
N ASN A 230 42.14 -11.73 -30.80
CA ASN A 230 42.68 -11.19 -29.55
C ASN A 230 41.89 -9.99 -29.05
N GLU A 231 41.47 -9.08 -29.93
CA GLU A 231 40.63 -7.94 -29.54
C GLU A 231 39.24 -8.38 -29.05
N VAL A 232 38.62 -9.33 -29.76
CA VAL A 232 37.31 -9.89 -29.38
C VAL A 232 37.41 -10.57 -28.02
N THR A 233 38.41 -11.42 -27.81
CA THR A 233 38.60 -12.11 -26.52
C THR A 233 38.89 -11.14 -25.38
N ALA A 234 39.66 -10.07 -25.62
CA ALA A 234 39.90 -9.02 -24.62
C ALA A 234 38.61 -8.24 -24.28
N ARG A 235 37.82 -7.86 -25.30
CA ARG A 235 36.53 -7.18 -25.10
C ARG A 235 35.52 -8.06 -24.37
N LEU A 236 35.47 -9.36 -24.69
CA LEU A 236 34.61 -10.31 -23.98
C LEU A 236 35.00 -10.41 -22.50
N LYS A 237 36.29 -10.57 -22.19
CA LYS A 237 36.78 -10.59 -20.81
C LYS A 237 36.43 -9.31 -20.05
N ASN A 238 36.65 -8.14 -20.65
CA ASN A 238 36.30 -6.86 -20.01
C ASN A 238 34.80 -6.78 -19.72
N ARG A 239 33.95 -7.11 -20.70
CA ARG A 239 32.50 -7.16 -20.53
C ARG A 239 32.09 -8.12 -19.41
N ASP A 240 32.68 -9.31 -19.35
CA ASP A 240 32.37 -10.30 -18.32
C ASP A 240 32.74 -9.77 -16.92
N THR A 241 33.89 -9.10 -16.78
CA THR A 241 34.28 -8.47 -15.50
C THR A 241 33.37 -7.29 -15.11
N GLU A 242 32.83 -6.53 -16.07
CA GLU A 242 31.86 -5.48 -15.80
C GLU A 242 30.53 -6.07 -15.34
N VAL A 243 30.06 -7.12 -16.01
CA VAL A 243 28.84 -7.85 -15.62
C VAL A 243 28.98 -8.44 -14.23
N GLU A 244 30.14 -8.98 -13.85
CA GLU A 244 30.41 -9.47 -12.50
C GLU A 244 30.34 -8.35 -11.44
N LYS A 245 30.92 -7.17 -11.74
CA LYS A 245 30.82 -5.99 -10.86
C LYS A 245 29.39 -5.50 -10.69
N GLU A 246 28.63 -5.40 -11.79
CA GLU A 246 27.22 -5.02 -11.75
C GLU A 246 26.39 -6.03 -10.97
N ASN A 247 26.62 -7.33 -11.17
CA ASN A 247 25.95 -8.39 -10.41
C ASN A 247 26.26 -8.30 -8.91
N PHE A 248 27.49 -7.96 -8.53
CA PHE A 248 27.85 -7.72 -7.13
C PHE A 248 27.06 -6.53 -6.54
N VAL A 249 27.01 -5.40 -7.25
CA VAL A 249 26.23 -4.22 -6.83
C VAL A 249 24.73 -4.55 -6.72
N ILE A 250 24.18 -5.31 -7.67
CA ILE A 250 22.78 -5.78 -7.62
C ILE A 250 22.55 -6.61 -6.35
N GLN A 251 23.48 -7.50 -6.00
CA GLN A 251 23.35 -8.32 -4.80
C GLN A 251 23.42 -7.47 -3.52
N GLU A 252 24.32 -6.50 -3.44
CA GLU A 252 24.37 -5.55 -2.33
C GLU A 252 23.08 -4.75 -2.20
N LEU A 253 22.55 -4.21 -3.30
CA LEU A 253 21.31 -3.45 -3.30
C LEU A 253 20.10 -4.31 -2.89
N LYS A 254 20.04 -5.57 -3.35
CA LYS A 254 19.02 -6.54 -2.90
C LYS A 254 19.10 -6.77 -1.39
N ASN A 255 20.30 -6.93 -0.85
CA ASN A 255 20.52 -7.11 0.59
C ASN A 255 20.10 -5.87 1.39
N HIS A 256 20.49 -4.67 0.95
CA HIS A 256 20.08 -3.42 1.58
C HIS A 256 18.56 -3.23 1.53
N LEU A 257 17.93 -3.48 0.38
CA LEU A 257 16.48 -3.40 0.24
C LEU A 257 15.77 -4.35 1.20
N HIS A 258 16.24 -5.60 1.31
CA HIS A 258 15.69 -6.57 2.25
C HIS A 258 15.82 -6.10 3.70
N GLN A 259 16.97 -5.53 4.09
CA GLN A 259 17.18 -4.98 5.44
C GLN A 259 16.25 -3.80 5.74
N VAL A 260 16.11 -2.85 4.79
CA VAL A 260 15.22 -1.70 4.93
C VAL A 260 13.77 -2.14 5.05
N LEU A 261 13.33 -3.07 4.20
CA LEU A 261 11.98 -3.63 4.28
C LEU A 261 11.73 -4.26 5.65
N LYS A 262 12.61 -5.16 6.09
CA LYS A 262 12.50 -5.82 7.41
C LYS A 262 12.50 -4.82 8.57
N PHE A 263 13.35 -3.79 8.52
CA PHE A 263 13.37 -2.74 9.54
C PHE A 263 12.06 -1.93 9.53
N SER A 264 11.56 -1.57 8.35
CA SER A 264 10.32 -0.80 8.18
C SER A 264 9.10 -1.58 8.67
N GLU A 265 9.01 -2.88 8.36
CA GLU A 265 7.92 -3.75 8.81
C GLU A 265 7.90 -3.88 10.34
N ASN A 266 9.08 -4.08 10.94
CA ASN A 266 9.21 -4.14 12.40
C ASN A 266 8.86 -2.81 13.07
N SER A 267 9.31 -1.69 12.50
CA SER A 267 9.00 -0.35 13.00
C SER A 267 7.49 -0.05 12.91
N LEU A 268 6.86 -0.40 11.79
CA LEU A 268 5.43 -0.25 11.57
C LEU A 268 4.62 -1.13 12.52
N LEU A 269 5.03 -2.39 12.72
CA LEU A 269 4.39 -3.29 13.66
C LEU A 269 4.46 -2.76 15.10
N ARG A 270 5.63 -2.28 15.53
CA ARG A 270 5.82 -1.68 16.85
C ARG A 270 4.94 -0.44 17.02
N THR A 271 4.97 0.47 16.05
CA THR A 271 4.18 1.71 16.08
C THR A 271 2.69 1.40 16.17
N LYS A 272 2.21 0.42 15.39
CA LYS A 272 0.81 -0.02 15.43
C LYS A 272 0.44 -0.59 16.80
N GLN A 273 1.27 -1.48 17.37
CA GLN A 273 1.01 -2.05 18.69
C GLN A 273 1.02 -0.99 19.80
N GLU A 274 1.92 -0.01 19.72
CA GLU A 274 2.01 1.10 20.68
C GLU A 274 0.79 2.02 20.57
N ALA A 275 0.35 2.35 19.35
CA ALA A 275 -0.89 3.08 19.11
C ALA A 275 -2.13 2.34 19.63
N GLU A 276 -2.24 1.03 19.40
CA GLU A 276 -3.35 0.21 19.93
C GLU A 276 -3.35 0.15 21.46
N LYS A 277 -2.18 0.07 22.10
CA LYS A 277 -2.06 0.12 23.56
C LYS A 277 -2.51 1.49 24.08
N GLN A 278 -2.04 2.57 23.47
CA GLN A 278 -2.41 3.93 23.85
C GLN A 278 -3.92 4.16 23.68
N GLN A 279 -4.49 3.73 22.55
CA GLN A 279 -5.94 3.80 22.30
C GLN A 279 -6.75 3.08 23.39
N LYS A 280 -6.32 1.89 23.83
CA LYS A 280 -6.99 1.15 24.91
C LYS A 280 -6.91 1.88 26.24
N VAL A 281 -5.78 2.50 26.56
CA VAL A 281 -5.61 3.32 27.77
C VAL A 281 -6.52 4.54 27.73
N ASP A 282 -6.51 5.27 26.60
CA ASP A 282 -7.33 6.47 26.42
C ASP A 282 -8.82 6.16 26.47
N PHE A 283 -9.24 5.04 25.88
CA PHE A 283 -10.61 4.55 25.94
C PHE A 283 -11.05 4.23 27.38
N ARG A 284 -10.20 3.55 28.17
CA ARG A 284 -10.50 3.30 29.58
C ARG A 284 -10.54 4.59 30.40
N ALA A 285 -9.63 5.52 30.15
CA ALA A 285 -9.61 6.82 30.82
C ALA A 285 -10.86 7.64 30.47
N SER A 286 -11.32 7.61 29.21
CA SER A 286 -12.55 8.30 28.81
C SER A 286 -13.79 7.63 29.42
N GLN A 287 -13.85 6.31 29.45
CA GLN A 287 -14.94 5.57 30.11
C GLN A 287 -15.02 5.89 31.60
N ALA A 288 -13.87 5.95 32.29
CA ALA A 288 -13.83 6.34 33.71
C ALA A 288 -14.30 7.79 33.92
N ARG A 289 -13.92 8.72 33.04
CA ARG A 289 -14.42 10.11 33.07
C ARG A 289 -15.93 10.18 32.85
N LEU A 290 -16.46 9.44 31.89
CA LEU A 290 -17.90 9.37 31.62
C LEU A 290 -18.66 8.84 32.84
N ALA A 291 -18.19 7.74 33.45
CA ALA A 291 -18.80 7.19 34.65
C ALA A 291 -18.81 8.19 35.81
N LYS A 292 -17.70 8.92 36.01
CA LYS A 292 -17.60 9.98 37.03
C LYS A 292 -18.62 11.10 36.78
N ILE A 293 -18.70 11.62 35.55
CA ILE A 293 -19.65 12.68 35.18
C ILE A 293 -21.10 12.20 35.33
N GLN A 294 -21.40 10.95 34.96
CA GLN A 294 -22.73 10.36 35.15
C GLN A 294 -23.11 10.28 36.64
N GLN A 295 -22.17 9.90 37.50
CA GLN A 295 -22.39 9.89 38.95
C GLN A 295 -22.61 11.31 39.49
N GLU A 296 -21.81 12.28 39.07
CA GLU A 296 -21.97 13.69 39.44
C GLU A 296 -23.35 14.24 39.00
N LEU A 297 -23.79 13.93 37.79
CA LEU A 297 -25.13 14.29 37.30
C LEU A 297 -26.24 13.69 38.16
N LEU A 298 -26.16 12.39 38.50
CA LEU A 298 -27.16 11.75 39.35
C LEU A 298 -27.20 12.37 40.75
N MET A 299 -26.02 12.65 41.34
CA MET A 299 -25.95 13.33 42.63
C MET A 299 -26.55 14.73 42.56
N LEU A 300 -26.24 15.51 41.52
CA LEU A 300 -26.75 16.86 41.36
C LEU A 300 -28.27 16.88 41.12
N HIS A 301 -28.79 15.92 40.34
CA HIS A 301 -30.23 15.72 40.18
C HIS A 301 -30.93 15.40 41.49
N SER A 302 -30.36 14.52 42.30
CA SER A 302 -30.90 14.20 43.63
C SER A 302 -30.86 15.42 44.57
N GLN A 303 -29.75 16.17 44.59
CA GLN A 303 -29.63 17.40 45.38
C GLN A 303 -30.67 18.44 44.94
N TYR A 304 -30.81 18.66 43.63
CA TYR A 304 -31.82 19.57 43.08
C TYR A 304 -33.23 19.14 43.47
N HIS A 305 -33.57 17.86 43.33
CA HIS A 305 -34.88 17.34 43.72
C HIS A 305 -35.16 17.55 45.21
N ASN A 306 -34.19 17.23 46.08
CA ASN A 306 -34.32 17.43 47.52
C ASN A 306 -34.52 18.92 47.89
N GLN A 307 -33.78 19.83 47.26
CA GLN A 307 -33.96 21.27 47.47
C GLN A 307 -35.33 21.75 47.01
N VAL A 308 -35.83 21.25 45.88
CA VAL A 308 -37.17 21.57 45.39
C VAL A 308 -38.23 21.08 46.37
N THR A 309 -38.12 19.86 46.89
CA THR A 309 -39.09 19.33 47.87
C THR A 309 -39.02 20.08 49.20
N GLU A 310 -37.83 20.37 49.72
CA GLU A 310 -37.66 21.13 50.96
C GLU A 310 -38.25 22.53 50.82
N ASN A 311 -37.97 23.23 49.72
CA ASN A 311 -38.55 24.54 49.44
C ASN A 311 -40.08 24.48 49.34
N GLN A 312 -40.64 23.46 48.69
CA GLN A 312 -42.09 23.26 48.64
C GLN A 312 -42.70 23.03 50.02
N GLU A 313 -42.06 22.24 50.88
CA GLU A 313 -42.52 22.00 52.25
C GLU A 313 -42.47 23.27 53.11
N VAL A 314 -41.37 24.02 53.03
CA VAL A 314 -41.20 25.31 53.71
C VAL A 314 -42.27 26.30 53.23
N GLU A 315 -42.48 26.39 51.92
CA GLU A 315 -43.47 27.27 51.31
C GLU A 315 -44.90 26.91 51.75
N GLN A 316 -45.25 25.61 51.74
CA GLN A 316 -46.53 25.13 52.25
C GLN A 316 -46.71 25.43 53.75
N ALA A 317 -45.66 25.27 54.55
CA ALA A 317 -45.69 25.59 55.98
C ALA A 317 -45.92 27.08 56.21
N LEU A 318 -45.28 27.94 55.42
CA LEU A 318 -45.50 29.39 55.46
C LEU A 318 -46.92 29.76 55.00
N ARG A 319 -47.45 29.15 53.93
CA ARG A 319 -48.85 29.33 53.52
C ARG A 319 -49.83 28.96 54.63
N LYS A 320 -49.61 27.83 55.30
CA LYS A 320 -50.44 27.41 56.44
C LYS A 320 -50.36 28.41 57.61
N LYS A 321 -49.17 28.91 57.94
CA LYS A 321 -49.00 29.95 58.97
C LYS A 321 -49.70 31.26 58.58
N LYS A 322 -49.53 31.69 57.33
CA LYS A 322 -50.20 32.87 56.76
C LYS A 322 -51.73 32.73 56.90
N TYR A 323 -52.29 31.61 56.45
CA TYR A 323 -53.73 31.35 56.56
C TYR A 323 -54.24 31.39 58.01
N LYS A 324 -53.48 30.84 58.97
CA LYS A 324 -53.84 30.91 60.40
C LYS A 324 -53.90 32.36 60.90
N VAL A 325 -52.88 33.16 60.61
CA VAL A 325 -52.83 34.57 61.00
C VAL A 325 -53.94 35.37 60.31
N GLU A 326 -54.19 35.13 59.02
CA GLU A 326 -55.31 35.75 58.29
C GLU A 326 -56.65 35.40 58.94
N THR A 327 -56.84 34.14 59.35
CA THR A 327 -58.06 33.71 60.07
C THR A 327 -58.18 34.37 61.45
N GLU A 328 -57.07 34.51 62.18
CA GLU A 328 -57.05 35.23 63.47
C GLU A 328 -57.40 36.72 63.30
N ILE A 329 -56.86 37.38 62.27
CA ILE A 329 -57.20 38.76 61.92
C ILE A 329 -58.68 38.87 61.58
N GLU A 330 -59.21 37.99 60.74
CA GLU A 330 -60.64 37.96 60.38
C GLU A 330 -61.52 37.79 61.62
N ASN A 331 -61.15 36.91 62.55
CA ASN A 331 -61.86 36.74 63.82
C ASN A 331 -61.81 38.02 64.68
N TRP A 332 -60.68 38.72 64.73
CA TRP A 332 -60.57 40.00 65.44
C TRP A 332 -61.40 41.10 64.80
N ILE A 333 -61.46 41.16 63.46
CA ILE A 333 -62.32 42.08 62.73
C ILE A 333 -63.79 41.78 63.06
N GLN A 334 -64.22 40.52 62.94
CA GLN A 334 -65.60 40.13 63.27
C GLN A 334 -65.97 40.47 64.72
N LYS A 335 -65.05 40.22 65.66
CA LYS A 335 -65.27 40.57 67.07
C LYS A 335 -65.40 42.09 67.24
N TYR A 336 -64.51 42.88 66.64
CA TYR A 336 -64.58 44.33 66.69
C TYR A 336 -65.86 44.86 66.07
N ASP A 337 -66.26 44.36 64.90
CA ASP A 337 -67.50 44.78 64.21
C ASP A 337 -68.74 44.44 65.05
N THR A 338 -68.74 43.28 65.72
CA THR A 338 -69.83 42.88 66.63
C THR A 338 -69.88 43.80 67.86
N GLU A 339 -68.75 43.99 68.56
CA GLU A 339 -68.67 44.85 69.75
C GLU A 339 -69.01 46.31 69.42
N MET A 340 -68.54 46.83 68.28
CA MET A 340 -68.87 48.17 67.81
C MET A 340 -70.35 48.29 67.43
N GLY A 341 -70.92 47.25 66.81
CA GLY A 341 -72.37 47.17 66.54
C GLY A 341 -73.17 47.22 67.84
N GLU A 342 -72.86 46.36 68.81
CA GLU A 342 -73.50 46.35 70.13
C GLU A 342 -73.38 47.70 70.85
N LYS A 343 -72.20 48.35 70.78
CA LYS A 343 -71.99 49.69 71.37
C LYS A 343 -72.77 50.79 70.65
N GLN A 344 -72.92 50.68 69.34
CA GLN A 344 -73.75 51.59 68.56
C GLN A 344 -75.23 51.41 68.92
N ASP A 345 -75.71 50.16 69.02
CA ASP A 345 -77.08 49.85 69.46
C ASP A 345 -77.35 50.40 70.87
N GLU A 346 -76.43 50.15 71.83
CA GLU A 346 -76.51 50.71 73.19
C GLU A 346 -76.55 52.25 73.18
N TYR A 347 -75.74 52.89 72.33
CA TYR A 347 -75.71 54.34 72.20
C TYR A 347 -77.03 54.87 71.64
N GLU A 348 -77.58 54.23 70.60
CA GLU A 348 -78.86 54.59 70.00
C GLU A 348 -80.02 54.42 71.00
N ASP A 349 -80.03 53.35 71.78
CA ASP A 349 -80.99 53.13 72.88
C ASP A 349 -80.90 54.23 73.94
N LEU A 350 -79.68 54.55 74.41
CA LEU A 350 -79.46 55.64 75.37
C LEU A 350 -79.84 57.00 74.78
N GLU A 351 -79.57 57.24 73.50
CA GLU A 351 -79.96 58.48 72.82
C GLU A 351 -81.49 58.58 72.72
N SER A 352 -82.19 57.46 72.47
CA SER A 352 -83.65 57.39 72.50
C SER A 352 -84.19 57.74 73.88
N ILE A 353 -83.67 57.10 74.95
CA ILE A 353 -84.05 57.40 76.33
C ILE A 353 -83.76 58.87 76.65
N HIS A 354 -82.58 59.40 76.30
CA HIS A 354 -82.24 60.80 76.54
C HIS A 354 -83.15 61.77 75.79
N LYS A 355 -83.60 61.44 74.58
CA LYS A 355 -84.60 62.21 73.84
C LYS A 355 -85.94 62.20 74.58
N GLU A 356 -86.38 61.05 75.08
CA GLU A 356 -87.60 60.93 75.89
C GLU A 356 -87.49 61.71 77.21
N GLU A 357 -86.40 61.55 77.96
CA GLU A 357 -86.14 62.26 79.21
C GLU A 357 -86.07 63.78 79.00
N LYS A 358 -85.48 64.23 77.88
CA LYS A 358 -85.48 65.65 77.51
C LYS A 358 -86.89 66.17 77.28
N LEU A 359 -87.73 65.44 76.55
CA LEU A 359 -89.13 65.80 76.35
C LEU A 359 -89.88 65.87 77.68
N GLN A 360 -89.72 64.86 78.54
CA GLN A 360 -90.31 64.85 79.88
C GLN A 360 -89.83 66.03 80.73
N LEU A 361 -88.54 66.38 80.66
CA LEU A 361 -87.98 67.54 81.35
C LEU A 361 -88.57 68.84 80.82
N GLU A 362 -88.76 68.97 79.51
CA GLU A 362 -89.41 70.13 78.91
C GLU A 362 -90.87 70.25 79.34
N GLU A 363 -91.62 69.15 79.35
CA GLU A 363 -92.98 69.09 79.89
C GLU A 363 -93.03 69.49 81.36
N LEU A 364 -92.15 68.94 82.19
CA LEU A 364 -92.04 69.29 83.61
C LEU A 364 -91.63 70.75 83.82
N ARG A 365 -90.75 71.30 82.98
CA ARG A 365 -90.39 72.73 83.00
C ARG A 365 -91.59 73.60 82.66
N GLN A 366 -92.37 73.24 81.63
CA GLN A 366 -93.60 73.94 81.27
C GLN A 366 -94.59 73.91 82.44
N GLN A 367 -94.82 72.73 83.03
CA GLN A 367 -95.66 72.58 84.23
C GLN A 367 -95.13 73.41 85.41
N HIS A 368 -93.81 73.42 85.65
CA HIS A 368 -93.20 74.21 86.71
C HIS A 368 -93.37 75.72 86.48
N VAL A 369 -93.24 76.21 85.25
CA VAL A 369 -93.51 77.62 84.91
C VAL A 369 -94.96 77.97 85.24
N VAL A 370 -95.93 77.15 84.81
CA VAL A 370 -97.34 77.33 85.14
C VAL A 370 -97.55 77.33 86.66
N LEU A 371 -96.98 76.36 87.37
CA LEU A 371 -97.04 76.28 88.84
C LEU A 371 -96.44 77.52 89.51
N VAL A 372 -95.32 78.05 89.02
CA VAL A 372 -94.70 79.28 89.56
C VAL A 372 -95.62 80.49 89.34
N GLU A 373 -96.24 80.60 88.17
CA GLU A 373 -97.24 81.64 87.89
C GLU A 373 -98.45 81.50 88.81
N GLU A 374 -99.00 80.30 88.99
CA GLU A 374 -100.09 80.01 89.91
C GLU A 374 -99.69 80.33 91.37
N PHE A 375 -98.49 79.95 91.81
CA PHE A 375 -97.98 80.28 93.14
C PHE A 375 -97.84 81.79 93.34
N ALA A 376 -97.40 82.53 92.30
CA ALA A 376 -97.33 83.99 92.34
C ALA A 376 -98.75 84.61 92.41
N GLN A 377 -99.71 84.10 91.63
CA GLN A 377 -101.12 84.49 91.68
C GLN A 377 -101.71 84.24 93.09
N ILE A 378 -101.52 83.05 93.66
CA ILE A 378 -101.98 82.74 95.02
C ILE A 378 -101.32 83.66 96.07
N ARG A 379 -100.02 83.94 95.93
CA ARG A 379 -99.29 84.83 96.86
C ARG A 379 -99.81 86.26 96.78
N THR A 380 -99.99 86.79 95.57
CA THR A 380 -100.56 88.12 95.35
C THR A 380 -102.02 88.20 95.82
N GLU A 381 -102.85 87.20 95.56
CA GLU A 381 -104.21 87.11 96.11
C GLU A 381 -104.21 87.07 97.64
N ARG A 382 -103.31 86.30 98.28
CA ARG A 382 -103.15 86.27 99.74
C ARG A 382 -102.73 87.63 100.30
N GLU A 383 -101.82 88.33 99.63
CA GLU A 383 -101.40 89.68 100.01
C GLU A 383 -102.54 90.70 99.85
N ILE A 384 -103.32 90.63 98.77
CA ILE A 384 -104.51 91.47 98.55
C ILE A 384 -105.58 91.18 99.61
N ASN A 385 -105.88 89.91 99.89
CA ASN A 385 -106.84 89.53 100.93
C ASN A 385 -106.38 89.92 102.34
N SER A 386 -105.08 89.83 102.63
CA SER A 386 -104.51 90.34 103.88
C SER A 386 -104.66 91.86 103.98
N LYS A 387 -104.36 92.61 102.91
CA LYS A 387 -104.56 94.07 102.86
C LYS A 387 -106.04 94.44 103.06
N LYS A 388 -106.97 93.77 102.38
CA LYS A 388 -108.42 93.96 102.56
C LYS A 388 -108.88 93.67 103.99
N ARG A 389 -108.37 92.61 104.63
CA ARG A 389 -108.67 92.31 106.05
C ARG A 389 -108.14 93.41 106.97
N MET A 390 -106.91 93.88 106.76
CA MET A 390 -106.31 94.97 107.54
C MET A 390 -107.05 96.30 107.35
N GLU A 391 -107.55 96.60 106.16
CA GLU A 391 -108.36 97.79 105.87
C GLU A 391 -109.74 97.71 106.56
N ALA A 392 -110.41 96.56 106.47
CA ALA A 392 -111.67 96.32 107.17
C ALA A 392 -111.53 96.40 108.70
N GLU A 393 -110.44 95.89 109.27
CA GLU A 393 -110.14 96.05 110.70
C GLU A 393 -109.93 97.52 111.09
N ARG A 394 -109.22 98.30 110.26
CA ARG A 394 -109.05 99.74 110.51
C ARG A 394 -110.38 100.51 110.44
N GLU A 395 -111.26 100.17 109.49
CA GLU A 395 -112.60 100.76 109.40
C GLU A 395 -113.47 100.37 110.59
N MET A 396 -113.46 99.10 111.00
CA MET A 396 -114.18 98.64 112.19
C MET A 396 -113.69 99.39 113.44
N LEU A 397 -112.38 99.57 113.61
CA LEU A 397 -111.81 100.35 114.71
C LEU A 397 -112.24 101.83 114.68
N ARG A 398 -112.36 102.44 113.48
CA ARG A 398 -112.91 103.80 113.34
C ARG A 398 -114.38 103.86 113.74
N MET A 399 -115.21 102.91 113.32
CA MET A 399 -116.61 102.83 113.71
C MET A 399 -116.79 102.61 115.22
N VAL A 400 -115.98 101.74 115.82
CA VAL A 400 -115.99 101.52 117.28
C VAL A 400 -115.59 102.80 118.00
N ARG A 401 -114.51 103.49 117.60
CA ARG A 401 -114.11 104.77 118.22
C ARG A 401 -115.19 105.85 118.12
N ALA A 402 -115.86 105.96 116.98
CA ALA A 402 -116.97 106.90 116.80
C ALA A 402 -118.16 106.55 117.72
N ALA A 403 -118.52 105.26 117.82
CA ALA A 403 -119.56 104.80 118.72
C ALA A 403 -119.23 105.07 120.21
N THR A 404 -117.97 104.86 120.63
CA THR A 404 -117.53 105.12 122.02
C THR A 404 -117.57 106.62 122.36
N LEU A 405 -117.21 107.49 121.42
CA LEU A 405 -117.23 108.95 121.58
C LEU A 405 -118.67 109.47 121.75
N ILE A 406 -119.60 108.99 120.92
CA ILE A 406 -121.03 109.33 121.00
C ILE A 406 -121.62 108.86 122.34
N GLN A 407 -121.29 107.64 122.77
CA GLN A 407 -121.75 107.10 124.07
C GLN A 407 -121.16 107.88 125.26
N ALA A 408 -119.91 108.34 125.18
CA ALA A 408 -119.25 109.08 126.26
C ALA A 408 -119.79 110.51 126.44
N VAL A 409 -120.11 111.21 125.34
CA VAL A 409 -120.67 112.57 125.38
C VAL A 409 -122.08 112.58 125.98
N TRP A 410 -122.93 111.62 125.61
CA TRP A 410 -124.29 111.49 126.16
C TRP A 410 -124.29 111.09 127.65
N LYS A 411 -123.44 110.13 128.04
CA LYS A 411 -123.27 109.74 129.45
C LYS A 411 -122.70 110.88 130.30
N GLY A 412 -121.83 111.72 129.75
CA GLY A 412 -121.28 112.90 130.44
C GLY A 412 -122.28 114.03 130.64
N TYR A 413 -123.17 114.28 129.67
CA TYR A 413 -124.20 115.33 129.78
C TYR A 413 -125.27 114.97 130.82
N LEU A 414 -125.74 113.72 130.83
CA LEU A 414 -126.75 113.25 131.79
C LEU A 414 -126.24 113.30 133.24
N VAL A 415 -124.94 113.01 133.44
CA VAL A 415 -124.27 113.02 134.76
C VAL A 415 -124.01 114.44 135.29
N ARG A 416 -123.82 115.44 134.42
CA ARG A 416 -123.53 116.83 134.84
C ARG A 416 -124.77 117.66 135.17
N SER A 417 -125.96 117.25 134.74
CA SER A 417 -127.21 117.98 135.01
C SER A 417 -127.91 117.54 136.32
N MET A 418 -127.84 116.25 136.67
CA MET A 418 -128.59 115.65 137.80
C MET A 418 -127.89 115.73 139.18
N LEU A 419 -126.88 116.60 139.36
CA LEU A 419 -126.12 116.80 140.62
C LEU A 419 -126.07 118.28 141.09
N LYS A 420 -127.23 118.97 141.09
CA LYS A 420 -127.47 120.22 141.85
C LYS A 420 -128.01 119.91 143.26
N SER A 421 -127.67 120.77 144.22
CA SER A 421 -128.27 120.95 145.55
C SER A 421 -127.61 120.22 146.74
N LYS A 422 -127.04 121.09 147.60
CA LYS A 422 -127.13 121.06 149.06
C LYS A 422 -125.91 120.42 149.84
N ARG A 423 -124.73 121.10 149.75
CA ARG A 423 -124.17 121.92 150.88
C ARG A 423 -125.41 122.66 151.39
N LYS A 424 -126.03 122.04 152.40
CA LYS A 424 -127.45 122.09 152.84
C LYS A 424 -128.42 120.91 152.46
N LYS A 425 -128.07 119.60 152.46
CA LYS A 425 -128.87 118.31 152.21
C LYS A 425 -128.53 117.53 150.89
N LYS A 426 -128.14 116.25 150.89
CA LYS A 426 -128.67 115.10 151.64
C LYS A 426 -127.77 113.87 151.38
N LYS A 427 -127.48 113.13 152.46
CA LYS A 427 -127.40 111.65 152.61
C LYS A 427 -126.84 110.81 151.43
N ARG A 428 -125.73 110.08 151.62
CA ARG A 428 -125.61 108.78 152.34
C ARG A 428 -126.15 107.59 151.54
N GLY A 429 -125.24 106.67 151.20
CA GLY A 429 -125.48 105.30 150.72
C GLY A 429 -124.36 104.88 149.76
N LYS A 430 -123.25 104.26 150.17
CA LYS A 430 -123.10 102.94 150.83
C LYS A 430 -123.78 101.83 150.03
N GLY A 431 -122.97 100.97 149.42
CA GLY A 431 -123.41 99.75 148.75
C GLY A 431 -122.45 99.39 147.60
N LYS A 432 -121.28 98.81 147.85
CA LYS A 432 -121.04 97.41 148.26
C LYS A 432 -121.32 96.44 147.10
N GLY A 433 -120.27 95.70 146.73
CA GLY A 433 -120.36 94.45 145.98
C GLY A 433 -119.40 94.47 144.80
N LYS A 434 -118.28 93.76 144.87
CA LYS A 434 -118.16 92.33 144.48
C LYS A 434 -118.39 92.17 142.97
N ALA A 435 -117.55 91.46 142.22
CA ALA A 435 -116.45 90.60 142.58
C ALA A 435 -115.71 90.20 141.30
N LYS A 436 -114.47 89.77 141.53
CA LYS A 436 -113.83 88.56 140.99
C LYS A 436 -113.95 88.23 139.50
N GLY A 437 -112.76 87.91 139.02
CA GLY A 437 -112.48 86.76 138.16
C GLY A 437 -112.13 87.20 136.76
N LYS A 438 -111.20 86.58 136.05
CA LYS A 438 -110.27 85.47 136.29
C LYS A 438 -109.70 85.22 134.88
N VAL A 439 -108.40 84.87 134.75
CA VAL A 439 -107.91 83.86 133.78
C VAL A 439 -107.91 84.33 132.30
N ARG A 440 -106.95 84.04 131.41
CA ARG A 440 -106.00 82.94 131.19
C ARG A 440 -104.90 83.46 130.23
N LYS A 441 -103.78 82.71 130.19
CA LYS A 441 -102.78 82.53 129.13
C LYS A 441 -102.69 83.55 127.99
#